data_AF-X1IQX0-F1
#
_entry.id   AF-X1IQX0-F1
#
_cell.length_a   1.000
_cell.length_b   1.000
_cell.length_c   1.000
_cell.angle_alpha   90.00
_cell.angle_beta   90.00
_cell.angle_gamma   90.00
#
_symmetry.space_group_name_H-M   'P 1'
#
loop_
_entity.id
_entity.type
_entity.pdbx_description
1 polymer ?
#
loop_
_entity_poly.entity_id
_entity_poly.type
_entity_poly.pdbx_seq_one_letter_code
_entity_poly.pdbx_strand_id
1 'polypeptide(L)' 'MLNDDYWLKIANYDLKTAEAMLKSKRYLYVGFMCNQSIEKILKGIYSDKFNQLPPRIHNLARLLKLVE' A
#
# COMPACT_ATOMS: atom_id res chain seq x y z
N MET A 1 -17.71 2.89 10.01
CA MET A 1 -17.28 2.94 8.60
C MET A 1 -15.77 3.16 8.59
N LEU A 2 -15.00 2.09 8.76
CA LEU A 2 -13.53 2.19 8.80
C LEU A 2 -12.98 2.01 7.39
N ASN A 3 -13.11 3.07 6.58
CA ASN A 3 -12.11 3.50 5.61
C ASN A 3 -11.49 2.49 4.60
N ASP A 4 -12.13 1.38 4.24
CA ASP A 4 -11.69 0.50 3.13
C ASP A 4 -11.39 1.31 1.86
N ASP A 5 -12.27 2.27 1.59
CA ASP A 5 -12.15 3.19 0.48
C ASP A 5 -10.92 4.10 0.60
N TYR A 6 -10.53 4.53 1.81
CA TYR A 6 -9.35 5.38 2.01
C TYR A 6 -8.06 4.64 1.66
N TRP A 7 -7.84 3.45 2.24
CA TRP A 7 -6.61 2.68 2.00
C TRP A 7 -6.49 2.26 0.53
N LEU A 8 -7.60 1.82 -0.07
CA LEU A 8 -7.65 1.48 -1.48
C LEU A 8 -7.38 2.70 -2.38
N LYS A 9 -7.97 3.87 -2.07
CA LYS A 9 -7.71 5.12 -2.82
C LYS A 9 -6.24 5.50 -2.81
N ILE A 10 -5.59 5.51 -1.65
CA ILE A 10 -4.18 5.93 -1.55
C ILE A 10 -3.22 4.89 -2.13
N ALA A 11 -3.56 3.60 -2.08
CA ALA A 11 -2.79 2.56 -2.74
C ALA A 11 -2.89 2.65 -4.27
N ASN A 12 -4.10 2.89 -4.79
CA ASN A 12 -4.32 3.11 -6.22
C ASN A 12 -3.63 4.39 -6.73
N TYR A 13 -3.59 5.43 -5.92
CA TYR A 13 -2.85 6.65 -6.24
C TYR A 13 -1.34 6.38 -6.44
N ASP A 14 -0.73 5.61 -5.55
CA ASP A 14 0.67 5.21 -5.69
C ASP A 14 0.90 4.35 -6.93
N LEU A 15 0.00 3.41 -7.22
CA LEU A 15 0.12 2.56 -8.40
C LEU A 15 0.05 3.38 -9.70
N LYS A 16 -0.90 4.32 -9.79
CA LYS A 16 -0.97 5.27 -10.92
C LYS A 16 0.29 6.13 -11.03
N THR A 17 0.90 6.49 -9.89
CA THR A 17 2.18 7.20 -9.87
C THR A 17 3.30 6.30 -10.40
N ALA A 18 3.33 5.02 -10.03
CA ALA A 18 4.27 4.04 -10.58
C ALA A 18 4.16 3.94 -12.11
N GLU A 19 2.94 3.92 -12.65
CA GLU A 19 2.70 3.91 -14.10
C GLU A 19 3.25 5.17 -14.80
N ALA A 20 3.05 6.35 -14.19
CA ALA A 20 3.60 7.60 -14.71
C ALA A 20 5.15 7.61 -14.67
N MET A 21 5.73 7.06 -13.61
CA MET A 21 7.19 6.90 -13.48
C MET A 21 7.75 5.90 -14.50
N LEU A 22 7.00 4.84 -14.80
CA LEU A 22 7.36 3.85 -15.82
C LEU A 22 7.39 4.50 -17.22
N LYS A 23 6.34 5.26 -17.57
CA LYS A 23 6.26 6.00 -18.84
C LYS A 23 7.38 7.02 -19.00
N SER A 24 7.79 7.67 -17.91
CA SER A 24 8.91 8.62 -17.89
C SER A 24 10.29 7.96 -17.71
N LYS A 25 10.37 6.62 -17.73
CA LYS A 25 11.61 5.83 -17.57
C LYS A 25 12.35 6.05 -16.25
N ARG A 26 11.63 6.48 -15.21
CA ARG A 26 12.14 6.70 -13.84
C ARG A 26 12.08 5.41 -13.01
N TYR A 27 12.80 4.38 -13.45
CA TYR A 27 12.63 2.99 -12.96
C TYR A 27 12.87 2.81 -11.45
N LEU A 28 13.81 3.54 -10.85
CA LEU A 28 14.05 3.48 -9.41
C LEU A 28 12.78 3.83 -8.62
N TYR A 29 12.02 4.82 -9.08
CA TYR A 29 10.79 5.27 -8.44
C TYR A 29 9.60 4.34 -8.72
N VAL A 30 9.63 3.58 -9.83
CA VAL A 30 8.60 2.56 -10.11
C VAL A 30 8.58 1.52 -8.99
N GLY A 31 9.74 0.94 -8.68
CA GLY A 31 9.85 -0.06 -7.62
C GLY A 31 9.41 0.48 -6.26
N PHE A 32 9.82 1.71 -5.93
CA PHE A 32 9.41 2.36 -4.68
C PHE A 32 7.89 2.59 -4.60
N MET A 33 7.26 3.10 -5.66
CA MET A 33 5.81 3.33 -5.69
C MET A 33 5.01 2.02 -5.63
N CYS A 34 5.46 0.96 -6.30
CA CYS A 34 4.84 -0.36 -6.19
C CYS A 34 4.91 -0.90 -4.75
N ASN A 35 6.06 -0.73 -4.08
CA ASN A 35 6.21 -1.13 -2.68
C ASN A 35 5.21 -0.39 -1.76
N GLN A 36 5.12 0.93 -1.90
CA GLN A 36 4.20 1.76 -1.12
C GLN A 36 2.72 1.40 -1.37
N SER A 37 2.35 1.09 -2.61
CA SER A 37 0.99 0.65 -2.96
C SER A 37 0.63 -0.65 -2.22
N ILE A 38 1.52 -1.65 -2.25
CA ILE A 38 1.32 -2.92 -1.54
C ILE A 38 1.26 -2.70 -0.02
N GLU A 39 2.15 -1.88 0.54
CA GLU A 39 2.16 -1.55 1.97
C GLU A 39 0.81 -0.98 2.42
N LYS A 40 0.25 -0.04 1.65
CA LYS A 40 -1.05 0.60 1.94
C LYS A 40 -2.21 -0.39 1.85
N ILE A 41 -2.21 -1.30 0.88
CA ILE A 41 -3.25 -2.35 0.82
C ILE A 41 -3.16 -3.28 2.03
N LEU A 42 -1.98 -3.77 2.38
CA LEU A 42 -1.83 -4.63 3.57
C LEU A 42 -2.27 -3.93 4.85
N LYS A 43 -1.95 -2.64 4.98
CA LYS A 43 -2.41 -1.79 6.08
C LYS A 43 -3.93 -1.59 6.10
N GLY A 44 -4.55 -1.49 4.93
CA GLY A 44 -6.01 -1.46 4.78
C GLY A 44 -6.66 -2.77 5.23
N ILE A 45 -6.16 -3.91 4.75
CA ILE A 45 -6.64 -5.24 5.14
C ILE A 45 -6.53 -5.43 6.65
N TYR A 46 -5.41 -5.03 7.26
CA TYR A 46 -5.26 -5.06 8.71
C TYR A 46 -6.33 -4.20 9.41
N SER A 47 -6.55 -3.00 8.90
CA SER A 47 -7.48 -2.05 9.51
C SER A 47 -8.91 -2.55 9.48
N ASP A 48 -9.32 -3.15 8.37
CA ASP A 48 -10.62 -3.80 8.20
C ASP A 48 -10.75 -5.04 9.09
N LYS A 49 -9.80 -5.98 9.00
CA LYS A 49 -9.81 -7.26 9.74
C LYS A 49 -9.88 -7.09 11.25
N PHE A 50 -9.14 -6.12 11.80
CA PHE A 50 -9.00 -5.93 13.25
C PHE A 50 -9.74 -4.71 13.79
N ASN A 51 -10.39 -3.91 12.92
CA ASN A 51 -11.06 -2.67 13.29
C ASN A 51 -10.14 -1.72 14.09
N GLN A 52 -8.85 -1.67 13.71
CA GLN A 52 -7.78 -0.96 14.41
C GLN A 52 -6.86 -0.23 13.43
N LEU A 53 -6.05 0.70 13.93
CA LEU A 53 -5.00 1.31 13.10
C LEU A 53 -3.85 0.31 12.87
N PRO A 54 -3.34 0.19 11.64
CA PRO A 54 -2.24 -0.70 11.35
C PRO A 54 -0.94 -0.24 12.03
N PRO A 55 -0.07 -1.19 12.43
CA PRO A 55 1.20 -0.86 13.08
C PRO A 55 2.14 -0.10 12.13
N ARG A 56 3.05 0.71 12.69
CA ARG A 56 4.10 1.43 11.94
C ARG A 56 5.21 0.50 11.48
N ILE A 57 4.87 -0.41 10.57
CA ILE A 57 5.78 -1.36 9.93
C ILE A 57 5.81 -1.04 8.43
N HIS A 58 7.03 -1.07 7.87
CA HIS A 58 7.29 -0.86 6.44
C HIS A 58 7.77 -2.13 5.72
N ASN A 59 7.98 -3.21 6.47
CA ASN A 59 8.38 -4.49 5.89
C ASN A 59 7.13 -5.26 5.43
N LEU A 60 7.01 -5.46 4.11
CA LEU A 60 5.85 -6.12 3.50
C LEU A 60 5.64 -7.55 4.01
N ALA A 61 6.70 -8.34 4.17
CA ALA A 61 6.58 -9.71 4.66
C ALA A 61 6.06 -9.78 6.10
N ARG A 62 6.46 -8.82 6.96
CA ARG A 62 5.90 -8.71 8.32
C ARG A 62 4.44 -8.26 8.31
N LEU A 63 4.08 -7.31 7.46
CA LEU A 63 2.67 -6.88 7.32
C LEU A 63 1.79 -8.01 6.80
N LEU A 64 2.25 -8.77 5.81
CA LEU A 64 1.52 -9.91 5.26
C LEU A 64 1.20 -10.94 6.33
N LYS A 65 2.19 -11.30 7.16
CA LYS A 65 1.99 -12.22 8.31
C LYS A 65 0.98 -11.74 9.36
N LEU A 66 0.68 -10.45 9.42
CA LEU A 66 -0.31 -9.91 10.35
C LEU A 66 -1.73 -9.98 9.79
N VAL A 67 -1.89 -10.06 8.47
CA VAL A 67 -3.20 -10.01 7.79
C VAL A 67 -3.63 -11.35 7.20
N GLU A 68 -2.69 -12.28 7.03
CA GLU A 68 -2.98 -13.71 6.90
C GLU A 68 -3.90 -14.18 8.05
#